data_AF-A0A150GF61-F1
#
_entry.id   AF-A0A150GF61-F1
#
_cell.length_a   1.000
_cell.length_b   1.000
_cell.length_c   1.000
_cell.angle_alpha   90.00
_cell.angle_beta   90.00
_cell.angle_gamma   90.00
#
_symmetry.space_group_name_H-M   'P 1'
#
loop_
_entity.id
_entity.type
_entity.pdbx_description
1 polymer ?
#
loop_
_entity_poly.entity_id
_entity_poly.type
_entity_poly.pdbx_seq_one_letter_code
_entity_poly.pdbx_strand_id
1 'polypeptide(L)' 'MRLLLASHCARAQVIACTNAVRENPDLLRDAPCFGSVEAEIKNPPRKPLKVNAALTRAATDHNNLMIFNKKLAHV' A
#
# COMPACT_ATOMS: atom_id res chain seq x y z
N MET A 1 7.34 -21.89 0.22
CA MET A 1 6.38 -20.84 -0.17
C MET A 1 6.72 -19.44 0.40
N ARG A 2 7.98 -19.16 0.78
CA ARG A 2 8.41 -17.89 1.43
C ARG A 2 9.09 -16.89 0.47
N LEU A 3 9.39 -17.31 -0.76
CA LEU A 3 10.10 -16.51 -1.78
C LEU A 3 9.17 -15.67 -2.69
N LEU A 4 7.84 -15.83 -2.58
CA LEU A 4 6.93 -15.22 -3.55
C LEU A 4 6.54 -13.77 -3.20
N LEU A 5 6.41 -13.36 -1.93
CA LEU A 5 5.88 -12.01 -1.63
C LEU A 5 6.79 -10.85 -2.09
N ALA A 6 8.11 -10.98 -2.01
CA ALA A 6 9.01 -9.89 -2.39
C ALA A 6 9.03 -9.63 -3.92
N SER A 7 8.72 -10.63 -4.74
CA SER A 7 8.69 -10.49 -6.21
C SER A 7 7.33 -10.05 -6.76
N HIS A 8 6.26 -10.06 -5.94
CA HIS A 8 4.90 -9.68 -6.35
C HIS A 8 4.53 -8.23 -5.98
N CYS A 9 5.48 -7.39 -5.55
CA CYS A 9 5.17 -5.99 -5.26
C CYS A 9 5.92 -5.01 -6.17
N ALA A 10 6.17 -5.40 -7.42
CA ALA A 10 6.62 -4.46 -8.44
C ALA A 10 5.44 -3.59 -8.91
N ARG A 11 5.62 -2.26 -8.82
CA ARG A 11 4.88 -1.07 -9.35
C ARG A 11 3.42 -1.20 -9.84
N ALA A 12 3.04 -2.24 -10.59
CA ALA A 12 1.67 -2.52 -11.01
C ALA A 12 0.78 -3.09 -9.89
N GLN A 13 1.38 -3.49 -8.76
CA GLN A 13 0.70 -4.31 -7.74
C GLN A 13 0.41 -3.57 -6.42
N VAL A 14 0.54 -2.24 -6.34
CA VAL A 14 0.37 -1.53 -5.04
C VAL A 14 -0.99 -1.83 -4.39
N ILE A 15 -2.10 -1.69 -5.12
CA ILE A 15 -3.43 -2.04 -4.58
C ILE A 15 -3.54 -3.54 -4.25
N ALA A 16 -2.98 -4.42 -5.08
CA ALA A 16 -3.02 -5.86 -4.84
C ALA A 16 -2.24 -6.25 -3.56
N CYS A 17 -1.03 -5.74 -3.39
CA CYS A 17 -0.24 -5.93 -2.17
C CYS A 17 -0.93 -5.32 -0.95
N THR A 18 -1.46 -4.11 -1.07
CA THR A 18 -2.21 -3.47 0.02
C THR A 18 -3.41 -4.32 0.40
N ASN A 19 -4.15 -4.86 -0.56
CA ASN A 19 -5.30 -5.73 -0.30
C ASN A 19 -4.89 -7.05 0.33
N ALA A 20 -3.79 -7.67 -0.10
CA ALA A 20 -3.28 -8.89 0.51
C ALA A 20 -2.99 -8.68 2.01
N VAL A 21 -2.36 -7.57 2.38
CA VAL A 21 -2.12 -7.21 3.79
C VAL A 21 -3.42 -6.89 4.54
N ARG A 22 -4.38 -6.22 3.89
CA ARG A 22 -5.69 -5.91 4.50
C ARG A 22 -6.50 -7.17 4.80
N GLU A 23 -6.42 -8.17 3.92
CA GLU A 23 -7.05 -9.49 4.10
C GLU A 23 -6.30 -10.35 5.12
N ASN A 24 -4.96 -10.33 5.08
CA ASN A 24 -4.10 -11.09 5.96
C ASN A 24 -2.90 -10.26 6.43
N PRO A 25 -3.01 -9.56 7.58
CA PRO A 25 -1.94 -8.73 8.10
C PRO A 25 -0.66 -9.50 8.44
N ASP A 26 -0.75 -10.81 8.75
CA ASP A 26 0.42 -11.64 9.09
C ASP A 26 1.40 -11.83 7.93
N LEU A 27 1.03 -11.43 6.72
CA LEU A 27 1.98 -11.28 5.60
C LEU A 27 3.13 -10.33 5.91
N LEU A 28 2.94 -9.40 6.86
CA LEU A 28 3.97 -8.48 7.34
C LEU A 28 4.68 -8.97 8.62
N ARG A 29 4.44 -10.18 9.11
CA ARG A 29 4.99 -10.65 10.41
C ARG A 29 6.52 -10.58 10.50
N ASP A 30 7.21 -10.76 9.37
CA ASP A 30 8.67 -10.72 9.30
C ASP A 30 9.21 -9.27 9.11
N ALA A 31 8.33 -8.26 9.03
CA ALA A 31 8.71 -6.85 8.90
C ALA A 31 9.20 -6.27 10.24
N PRO A 32 10.30 -5.47 10.27
CA PRO A 32 10.92 -4.99 11.51
C PRO A 32 10.00 -4.21 12.47
N CYS A 33 8.95 -3.56 11.95
CA CYS A 33 8.03 -2.75 12.74
C CYS A 33 6.67 -3.43 13.03
N PHE A 34 6.46 -4.67 12.59
CA PHE A 34 5.15 -5.32 12.65
C PHE A 34 4.58 -5.39 14.07
N GLY A 35 5.39 -5.78 15.05
CA GLY A 35 4.94 -5.90 16.44
C GLY A 35 4.42 -4.59 17.04
N SER A 36 4.91 -3.44 16.57
CA SER A 36 4.46 -2.12 17.05
C SER A 36 3.10 -1.70 16.49
N VAL A 37 2.69 -2.27 15.35
CA VAL A 37 1.44 -1.88 14.64
C VAL A 37 0.44 -3.04 14.55
N GLU A 38 0.79 -4.23 15.01
CA GLU A 38 0.02 -5.47 14.85
C GLU A 38 -1.44 -5.32 15.25
N ALA A 39 -1.71 -4.76 16.43
CA ALA A 39 -3.06 -4.58 16.93
C ALA A 39 -3.90 -3.63 16.02
N GLU A 40 -3.30 -2.57 15.50
CA GLU A 40 -3.96 -1.55 14.67
C GLU A 40 -4.25 -2.05 13.25
N ILE A 41 -3.38 -2.89 12.71
CA ILE A 41 -3.55 -3.45 11.36
C ILE A 41 -4.47 -4.67 11.36
N LYS A 42 -4.58 -5.40 12.48
CA LYS A 42 -5.50 -6.55 12.61
C LYS A 42 -6.91 -6.16 13.03
N ASN A 43 -7.08 -5.11 13.83
CA ASN A 43 -8.38 -4.75 14.41
C ASN A 43 -8.70 -3.25 14.25
N PRO A 44 -9.84 -2.88 13.60
CA PRO A 44 -10.82 -3.76 12.98
C PRO A 44 -10.31 -4.40 11.67
N PRO A 45 -10.87 -5.56 11.26
CA PRO A 45 -10.58 -6.17 9.96
C PRO A 45 -10.88 -5.19 8.82
N ARG A 46 -9.90 -4.99 7.92
CA ARG A 46 -10.01 -4.02 6.83
C ARG A 46 -10.36 -4.73 5.52
N LYS A 47 -11.53 -4.43 4.94
CA LYS A 47 -11.94 -5.02 3.65
C LYS A 47 -11.03 -4.57 2.49
N PRO A 48 -10.88 -5.35 1.41
CA PRO A 48 -10.10 -4.93 0.25
C PRO A 48 -10.56 -3.59 -0.34
N LEU A 49 -9.59 -2.79 -0.79
CA LEU A 49 -9.80 -1.57 -1.54
C LEU A 49 -10.17 -1.90 -2.99
N LYS A 50 -10.94 -1.01 -3.61
CA LYS A 50 -11.25 -1.05 -5.05
C LYS A 50 -10.55 0.09 -5.76
N VAL A 51 -10.13 -0.15 -7.01
CA VAL A 51 -9.63 0.91 -7.88
C VAL A 51 -10.75 1.90 -8.16
N ASN A 52 -10.44 3.20 -8.08
CA ASN A 52 -11.36 4.27 -8.43
C ASN A 52 -10.67 5.22 -9.42
N ALA A 53 -11.29 5.42 -10.59
CA ALA A 53 -10.69 6.20 -11.67
C ALA A 53 -10.44 7.66 -11.30
N ALA A 54 -11.33 8.29 -10.53
CA ALA A 54 -11.15 9.67 -10.07
C ALA A 54 -9.95 9.80 -9.11
N LEU A 55 -9.79 8.85 -8.20
CA LEU A 55 -8.64 8.81 -7.29
C LEU A 55 -7.32 8.52 -8.02
N THR A 56 -7.35 7.64 -9.03
CA THR A 56 -6.18 7.39 -9.89
C THR A 56 -5.75 8.66 -10.64
N ARG A 57 -6.72 9.41 -11.19
CA ARG A 57 -6.44 10.69 -11.86
C ARG A 57 -5.88 11.72 -10.88
N ALA A 58 -6.50 11.89 -9.71
CA ALA A 58 -6.02 12.83 -8.70
C ALA A 58 -4.60 12.51 -8.22
N ALA A 59 -4.28 11.22 -7.98
CA ALA A 59 -2.94 10.80 -7.61
C ALA A 59 -1.91 11.04 -8.73
N THR A 60 -2.32 10.86 -9.99
CA THR A 60 -1.46 11.13 -11.15
C THR A 60 -1.16 12.62 -11.29
N ASP A 61 -2.20 13.46 -11.23
CA ASP A 61 -2.08 14.91 -11.32
C ASP A 61 -1.22 15.46 -10.17
N HIS A 62 -1.43 14.98 -8.95
CA HIS A 62 -0.62 15.33 -7.79
C HIS A 62 0.85 14.96 -8.03
N ASN A 63 1.17 13.71 -8.39
CA ASN A 63 2.54 13.26 -8.63
C ASN A 63 3.25 14.08 -9.73
N ASN A 64 2.53 14.45 -10.81
CA ASN A 64 3.07 15.29 -11.87
C ASN A 64 3.47 16.68 -11.34
N LEU A 65 2.65 17.27 -10.47
CA LEU A 65 2.96 18.54 -9.81
C LEU A 65 4.20 18.42 -8.90
N MET A 66 4.36 17.30 -8.19
CA MET A 66 5.52 17.06 -7.32
C MET A 66 6.82 16.97 -8.12
N ILE A 67 6.76 16.31 -9.27
CA ILE A 67 7.88 16.18 -10.21
C ILE A 67 8.23 17.57 -10.76
N PHE A 68 7.23 18.32 -11.24
CA PHE A 68 7.42 19.66 -11.79
C PHE A 68 8.06 20.60 -10.76
N ASN A 69 7.57 20.58 -9.53
CA ASN A 69 8.07 21.42 -8.43
C ASN A 69 9.35 20.89 -7.76
N LYS A 70 9.80 19.67 -8.12
CA LYS A 70 10.90 18.96 -7.46
C LYS A 70 10.78 18.91 -5.94
N LYS A 71 9.55 18.78 -5.44
CA LYS A 71 9.24 18.84 -4.01
C LYS A 71 8.29 17.71 -3.64
N LEU A 72 8.66 16.92 -2.62
CA LEU A 72 7.80 15.91 -2.02
C LEU A 72 7.08 16.53 -0.80
N ALA A 73 5.75 16.68 -0.88
CA ALA A 73 4.92 17.36 0.11
C ALA A 73 3.45 16.97 -0.04
N HIS A 74 2.69 16.90 1.05
CA HIS A 74 1.23 16.93 0.89
C HIS A 74 0.84 18.38 0.58
N VAL A 75 0.10 18.59 -0.50
CA VAL A 75 -0.42 19.88 -0.97
C VAL A 75 -1.90 19.79 -1.23
#